data_AF-A0A559RYZ3-F1
#
_entry.id   AF-A0A559RYZ3-F1
#
_cell.length_a   1.000
_cell.length_b   1.000
_cell.length_c   1.000
_cell.angle_alpha   90.00
_cell.angle_beta   90.00
_cell.angle_gamma   90.00
#
_symmetry.space_group_name_H-M   'P 1'
#
loop_
_entity.id
_entity.type
_entity.pdbx_description
1 polymer ?
#
loop_
_entity_poly.entity_id
_entity_poly.type
_entity_poly.pdbx_seq_one_letter_code
_entity_poly.pdbx_strand_id
1 'polypeptide(L)'
;MKKIVFLIFTILSFQTFSQEYKLSDLEKKELRNSIRLNFVLLPQPTNKVSYPLQQKMGFIGLNYNVPLNDWLYTGAGFHAAVTGDQGGLFTLGVNLGVNKRIYKDLFFDANIHFGGGGGYRTLVNGGGIIIPNIGLQYKKDNFSFGLQYSYVNFFTGIQRGGNASVFVEIPSLLRTSSYNDAQKRFVVNRQMIDEVWKKPAVRSVQQITFDYFFPRGNSRSDASTSPRYHPITNTLSIIGFEYQRYLTSNSFIYAHLDTMYLGLTAGFMDMFFGYGRNFIETKYVNFFGKFGIGAAGGRIFPEGGFTMYPSVGFDVKITDKFGLSGHAGYHKALLGLASFEAYTAGFSLKYYALAGGTSDPFTNEEVKEIRAQGIQIGVQNQTYFDVAKFGIPASDLQLIAIKIHYDLNKRFYLSGEASFAYQGKSGGYAHGIFGLGVKSNRFFNDNFSTFLEMQAGVAGGGRVDSGEGILVRPTVGLNYHIDDDFSVHVSGGQMWSPFGNVNSTNINIGLTYGLTILNAKK
;
A
#
# COMPACT_ATOMS: atom_id res chain seq x y z
N MET A 1 23.37 -29.37 -33.41
CA MET A 1 23.44 -28.07 -34.14
C MET A 1 22.18 -27.22 -33.99
N LYS A 2 20.95 -27.71 -34.27
CA LYS A 2 19.70 -26.91 -34.14
C LYS A 2 19.44 -26.27 -32.76
N LYS A 3 19.74 -26.96 -31.65
CA LYS A 3 19.57 -26.42 -30.28
C LYS A 3 20.56 -25.30 -29.92
N ILE A 4 21.78 -25.37 -30.44
CA ILE A 4 22.83 -24.35 -30.24
C ILE A 4 22.51 -23.10 -31.08
N VAL A 5 22.02 -23.28 -32.31
CA VAL A 5 21.57 -22.17 -33.15
C VAL A 5 20.38 -21.44 -32.52
N PHE A 6 19.44 -22.17 -31.90
CA PHE A 6 18.31 -21.57 -31.18
C PHE A 6 18.75 -20.81 -29.92
N LEU A 7 19.71 -21.35 -29.17
CA LEU A 7 20.31 -20.67 -28.02
C LEU A 7 21.06 -19.39 -28.46
N ILE A 8 21.82 -19.45 -29.55
CA ILE A 8 22.55 -18.31 -30.12
C ILE A 8 21.59 -17.24 -30.65
N PHE A 9 20.50 -17.62 -31.31
CA PHE A 9 19.46 -16.66 -31.74
C PHE A 9 18.72 -16.03 -30.55
N THR A 10 18.50 -16.81 -29.47
CA THR A 10 17.90 -16.29 -28.24
C THR A 10 18.84 -15.29 -27.58
N ILE A 11 20.14 -15.57 -27.51
CA ILE A 11 21.17 -14.68 -26.95
C ILE A 11 21.39 -13.43 -27.84
N LEU A 12 21.38 -13.57 -29.16
CA LEU A 12 21.52 -12.45 -30.10
C LEU A 12 20.28 -11.53 -30.12
N SER A 13 19.09 -12.06 -29.81
CA SER A 13 17.88 -11.23 -29.67
C SER A 13 17.91 -10.27 -28.47
N PHE A 14 18.90 -10.39 -27.58
CA PHE A 14 19.17 -9.45 -26.49
C PHE A 14 20.18 -8.36 -26.84
N GLN A 15 20.59 -8.20 -28.11
CA GLN A 15 21.40 -7.03 -28.50
C GLN A 15 20.56 -5.74 -28.42
N THR A 16 20.58 -5.10 -27.25
CA THR A 16 20.05 -3.76 -27.05
C THR A 16 21.05 -2.75 -27.61
N PHE A 17 20.67 -2.05 -28.67
CA PHE A 17 21.29 -0.78 -29.03
C PHE A 17 21.11 0.19 -27.86
N SER A 18 22.20 0.64 -27.26
CA SER A 18 22.18 1.72 -26.27
C SER A 18 22.12 3.04 -27.03
N GLN A 19 20.94 3.66 -27.07
CA GLN A 19 20.83 5.08 -27.45
C GLN A 19 21.15 5.91 -26.20
N GLU A 20 22.14 6.79 -26.32
CA GLU A 20 22.45 7.77 -25.27
C GLU A 20 21.54 8.99 -25.44
N TYR A 21 20.60 9.17 -24.51
CA TYR A 21 19.74 10.36 -24.45
C TYR A 21 20.35 11.41 -23.52
N LYS A 22 20.08 12.69 -23.77
CA LYS A 22 20.44 13.75 -22.83
C LYS A 22 19.27 14.00 -21.89
N LEU A 23 19.53 14.26 -20.61
CA LEU A 23 18.45 14.54 -19.66
C LEU A 23 17.61 15.78 -20.04
N SER A 24 18.16 16.69 -20.84
CA SER A 24 17.44 17.83 -21.44
C SER A 24 16.27 17.41 -22.33
N ASP A 25 16.31 16.19 -22.87
CA ASP A 25 15.32 15.69 -23.82
C ASP A 25 14.08 15.10 -23.09
N LEU A 26 14.17 14.93 -21.77
CA LEU A 26 13.11 14.36 -20.96
C LEU A 26 12.08 15.42 -20.56
N GLU A 27 10.84 15.24 -21.03
CA GLU A 27 9.74 16.16 -20.69
C GLU A 27 9.46 16.16 -19.19
N LYS A 28 9.38 17.34 -18.57
CA LYS A 28 9.21 17.46 -17.12
C LYS A 28 7.74 17.59 -16.73
N LYS A 29 7.35 16.87 -15.69
CA LYS A 29 6.02 16.98 -15.06
C LYS A 29 6.15 17.02 -13.54
N GLU A 30 5.65 18.09 -12.93
CA GLU A 30 5.55 18.21 -11.47
C GLU A 30 4.15 17.85 -11.01
N LEU A 31 4.03 16.80 -10.18
CA LEU A 31 2.78 16.43 -9.52
C LEU A 31 2.80 16.95 -8.08
N ARG A 32 1.97 17.96 -7.81
CA ARG A 32 1.81 18.61 -6.49
C ARG A 32 0.73 17.88 -5.69
N ASN A 33 1.12 16.73 -5.15
CA ASN A 33 0.26 15.83 -4.39
C ASN A 33 0.17 16.26 -2.93
N SER A 34 -0.66 15.58 -2.16
CA SER A 34 -0.71 15.79 -0.71
C SER A 34 -0.99 14.52 0.08
N ILE A 35 -0.45 14.45 1.29
CA ILE A 35 -0.71 13.39 2.25
C ILE A 35 -1.63 13.96 3.32
N ARG A 36 -2.86 13.46 3.41
CA ARG A 36 -3.86 13.90 4.39
C ARG A 36 -4.06 12.85 5.47
N LEU A 37 -3.84 13.27 6.72
CA LEU A 37 -4.19 12.52 7.91
C LEU A 37 -5.46 13.11 8.51
N ASN A 38 -6.54 12.33 8.56
CA ASN A 38 -7.82 12.76 9.15
C ASN A 38 -8.21 11.89 10.33
N PHE A 39 -8.93 12.48 11.28
CA PHE A 39 -9.50 11.78 12.44
C PHE A 39 -10.97 12.14 12.59
N VAL A 40 -11.80 11.13 12.80
CA VAL A 40 -13.23 11.28 13.12
C VAL A 40 -13.62 10.35 14.26
N LEU A 41 -14.42 10.85 15.19
CA LEU A 41 -14.97 10.06 16.28
C LEU A 41 -16.40 9.63 15.94
N LEU A 42 -16.61 8.35 15.67
CA LEU A 42 -17.88 7.84 15.16
C LEU A 42 -18.72 7.19 16.26
N PRO A 43 -20.05 7.40 16.28
CA PRO A 43 -20.93 6.60 17.12
C PRO A 43 -20.97 5.15 16.63
N GLN A 44 -21.09 4.21 17.55
CA GLN A 44 -21.29 2.79 17.25
C GLN A 44 -22.74 2.37 17.53
N PRO A 45 -23.29 1.39 16.79
CA PRO A 45 -24.70 0.98 16.91
C PRO A 45 -24.90 0.03 18.09
N THR A 46 -24.59 0.50 19.31
CA THR A 46 -24.62 -0.30 20.55
C THR A 46 -25.99 -0.90 20.84
N ASN A 47 -27.08 -0.21 20.47
CA ASN A 47 -28.45 -0.68 20.63
C ASN A 47 -28.93 -1.66 19.56
N LYS A 48 -28.09 -2.00 18.56
CA LYS A 48 -28.41 -2.93 17.47
C LYS A 48 -27.64 -4.25 17.57
N VAL A 49 -26.88 -4.44 18.64
CA VAL A 49 -26.04 -5.63 18.85
C VAL A 49 -26.27 -6.20 20.25
N SER A 50 -26.09 -7.51 20.41
CA SER A 50 -26.30 -8.23 21.67
C SER A 50 -25.03 -8.38 22.51
N TYR A 51 -23.90 -7.82 22.07
CA TYR A 51 -22.60 -7.91 22.73
C TYR A 51 -22.12 -6.53 23.17
N PRO A 52 -21.24 -6.45 24.19
CA PRO A 52 -20.67 -5.18 24.63
C PRO A 52 -19.93 -4.48 23.48
N LEU A 53 -20.26 -3.22 23.25
CA LEU A 53 -19.64 -2.37 22.24
C LEU A 53 -19.51 -0.97 22.83
N GLN A 54 -18.32 -0.39 22.78
CA GLN A 54 -18.08 1.00 23.17
C GLN A 54 -18.97 1.95 22.36
N GLN A 55 -19.42 3.04 22.98
CA GLN A 55 -20.35 3.97 22.30
C GLN A 55 -19.72 4.71 21.13
N LYS A 56 -18.39 4.88 21.14
CA LYS A 56 -17.66 5.65 20.13
C LYS A 56 -16.39 4.93 19.70
N MET A 57 -15.99 5.18 18.45
CA MET A 57 -14.79 4.65 17.82
C MET A 57 -14.02 5.76 17.13
N GLY A 58 -12.74 5.90 17.46
CA GLY A 58 -11.83 6.78 16.76
C GLY A 58 -11.38 6.13 15.46
N PHE A 59 -11.61 6.82 14.34
CA PHE A 59 -11.31 6.34 13.01
C PHE A 59 -10.35 7.31 12.34
N ILE A 60 -9.14 6.83 12.06
CA ILE A 60 -8.09 7.60 11.40
C ILE A 60 -8.04 7.23 9.92
N GLY A 61 -7.77 8.22 9.06
CA GLY A 61 -7.52 8.00 7.64
C GLY A 61 -6.18 8.57 7.22
N LEU A 62 -5.45 7.82 6.39
CA LEU A 62 -4.31 8.26 5.61
C LEU A 62 -4.74 8.29 4.14
N ASN A 63 -4.64 9.47 3.52
CA ASN A 63 -5.04 9.67 2.13
C ASN A 63 -3.88 10.27 1.34
N TYR A 64 -3.62 9.70 0.17
CA TYR A 64 -2.71 10.28 -0.82
C TYR A 64 -3.53 10.92 -1.93
N ASN A 65 -3.57 12.24 -1.96
CA ASN A 65 -4.36 13.00 -2.93
C ASN A 65 -3.47 13.49 -4.08
N VAL A 66 -4.00 13.36 -5.29
CA VAL A 66 -3.38 13.76 -6.55
C VAL A 66 -4.31 14.76 -7.24
N PRO A 67 -3.87 15.99 -7.53
CA PRO A 67 -4.67 16.95 -8.27
C PRO A 67 -4.87 16.46 -9.71
N LEU A 68 -6.11 16.52 -10.17
CA LEU A 68 -6.47 16.30 -11.57
C LEU A 68 -6.48 17.63 -12.34
N ASN A 69 -6.85 18.72 -11.66
CA ASN A 69 -6.75 20.10 -12.12
C ASN A 69 -6.74 21.05 -10.92
N ASP A 70 -6.91 22.36 -11.14
CA ASP A 70 -6.84 23.39 -10.10
C ASP A 70 -7.90 23.27 -8.98
N TRP A 71 -8.98 22.53 -9.20
CA TRP A 71 -10.07 22.40 -8.24
C TRP A 71 -10.52 20.96 -7.98
N LEU A 72 -10.14 19.99 -8.80
CA LEU A 72 -10.52 18.59 -8.71
C LEU A 72 -9.29 17.76 -8.33
N TYR A 73 -9.47 16.84 -7.39
CA TYR A 73 -8.44 15.87 -7.02
C TYR A 73 -9.03 14.47 -6.89
N THR A 74 -8.16 13.49 -7.05
CA THR A 74 -8.44 12.09 -6.73
C THR A 74 -7.40 11.58 -5.74
N GLY A 75 -7.45 10.30 -5.39
CA GLY A 75 -6.46 9.72 -4.49
C GLY A 75 -6.82 8.32 -4.05
N ALA A 76 -5.94 7.74 -3.24
CA ALA A 76 -6.20 6.51 -2.50
C ALA A 76 -6.28 6.83 -1.00
N GLY A 77 -7.18 6.16 -0.30
CA GLY A 77 -7.40 6.34 1.13
C GLY A 77 -7.36 5.01 1.86
N PHE A 78 -6.62 4.97 2.97
CA PHE A 78 -6.59 3.86 3.89
C PHE A 78 -7.07 4.34 5.26
N HIS A 79 -8.01 3.63 5.88
CA HIS A 79 -8.54 4.01 7.18
C HIS A 79 -8.46 2.86 8.16
N ALA A 80 -8.31 3.21 9.44
CA ALA A 80 -8.20 2.24 10.52
C ALA A 80 -8.91 2.73 11.79
N ALA A 81 -9.46 1.81 12.58
CA ALA A 81 -9.92 2.13 13.92
C ALA A 81 -8.75 2.11 14.92
N VAL A 82 -8.65 3.18 15.72
CA VAL A 82 -7.59 3.37 16.72
C VAL A 82 -8.10 3.44 18.14
N THR A 83 -9.41 3.66 18.35
CA THR A 83 -10.01 3.58 19.68
C THR A 83 -11.38 2.91 19.60
N GLY A 84 -11.91 2.46 20.74
CA GLY A 84 -13.11 1.64 20.78
C GLY A 84 -12.81 0.13 20.68
N ASP A 85 -13.84 -0.67 20.41
CA ASP A 85 -13.73 -2.13 20.34
C ASP A 85 -13.70 -2.64 18.88
N GLN A 86 -13.09 -1.88 17.99
CA GLN A 86 -12.96 -2.20 16.55
C GLN A 86 -11.51 -2.23 16.09
N GLY A 87 -10.55 -2.55 16.97
CA GLY A 87 -9.22 -2.95 16.48
C GLY A 87 -9.35 -3.97 15.35
N GLY A 88 -8.47 -3.89 14.36
CA GLY A 88 -8.57 -4.70 13.15
C GLY A 88 -9.59 -4.22 12.11
N LEU A 89 -10.37 -3.17 12.37
CA LEU A 89 -11.16 -2.54 11.32
C LEU A 89 -10.25 -1.70 10.44
N PHE A 90 -10.09 -2.13 9.20
CA PHE A 90 -9.34 -1.43 8.17
C PHE A 90 -10.12 -1.32 6.86
N THR A 91 -9.96 -0.21 6.15
CA THR A 91 -10.58 -0.03 4.83
C THR A 91 -9.62 0.60 3.84
N LEU A 92 -9.71 0.19 2.57
CA LEU A 92 -8.97 0.76 1.46
C LEU A 92 -9.96 1.22 0.39
N GLY A 93 -9.67 2.33 -0.27
CA GLY A 93 -10.50 2.84 -1.34
C GLY A 93 -9.90 4.01 -2.07
N VAL A 94 -10.72 4.65 -2.90
CA VAL A 94 -10.36 5.81 -3.71
C VAL A 94 -11.17 7.03 -3.34
N ASN A 95 -10.56 8.19 -3.56
CA ASN A 95 -11.15 9.49 -3.28
C ASN A 95 -11.46 10.22 -4.58
N LEU A 96 -12.56 10.97 -4.59
CA LEU A 96 -12.80 12.04 -5.55
C LEU A 96 -13.25 13.27 -4.78
N GLY A 97 -12.60 14.40 -5.00
CA GLY A 97 -12.85 15.59 -4.22
C GLY A 97 -12.65 16.88 -4.99
N VAL A 98 -13.27 17.93 -4.45
CA VAL A 98 -13.17 19.30 -4.92
C VAL A 98 -12.52 20.17 -3.85
N ASN A 99 -11.62 21.04 -4.27
CA ASN A 99 -10.94 21.99 -3.41
C ASN A 99 -10.93 23.36 -4.10
N LYS A 100 -11.75 24.30 -3.63
CA LYS A 100 -11.91 25.61 -4.28
C LYS A 100 -11.56 26.74 -3.33
N ARG A 101 -10.75 27.68 -3.79
CA ARG A 101 -10.40 28.89 -3.03
C ARG A 101 -11.67 29.72 -2.77
N ILE A 102 -11.94 30.01 -1.51
CA ILE A 102 -13.01 30.93 -1.09
C ILE A 102 -12.42 32.33 -0.94
N TYR A 103 -11.36 32.46 -0.13
CA TYR A 103 -10.72 33.73 0.17
C TYR A 103 -9.28 33.51 0.64
N LYS A 104 -8.30 34.11 -0.04
CA LYS A 104 -6.86 33.97 0.27
C LYS A 104 -6.49 32.49 0.50
N ASP A 105 -6.16 32.13 1.73
CA ASP A 105 -5.68 30.79 2.10
C ASP A 105 -6.79 29.87 2.61
N LEU A 106 -8.04 30.34 2.59
CA LEU A 106 -9.24 29.58 2.94
C LEU A 106 -9.87 28.95 1.70
N PHE A 107 -10.08 27.64 1.76
CA PHE A 107 -10.61 26.80 0.70
C PHE A 107 -11.83 26.03 1.19
N PHE A 108 -12.80 25.85 0.31
CA PHE A 108 -13.85 24.86 0.42
C PHE A 108 -13.26 23.49 0.05
N ASP A 109 -13.48 22.48 0.88
CA ASP A 109 -13.09 21.09 0.58
C ASP A 109 -14.31 20.19 0.73
N ALA A 110 -14.61 19.42 -0.31
CA ALA A 110 -15.59 18.34 -0.23
C ALA A 110 -15.07 17.13 -0.99
N ASN A 111 -15.25 15.93 -0.45
CA ASN A 111 -14.79 14.71 -1.09
C ASN A 111 -15.65 13.52 -0.73
N ILE A 112 -15.58 12.48 -1.57
CA ILE A 112 -16.21 11.20 -1.34
C ILE A 112 -15.12 10.14 -1.43
N HIS A 113 -15.01 9.34 -0.37
CA HIS A 113 -14.26 8.10 -0.36
C HIS A 113 -15.20 6.94 -0.70
N PHE A 114 -14.82 6.06 -1.62
CA PHE A 114 -15.47 4.77 -1.86
C PHE A 114 -14.46 3.65 -1.71
N GLY A 115 -14.78 2.64 -0.91
CA GLY A 115 -13.85 1.58 -0.59
C GLY A 115 -14.48 0.29 -0.09
N GLY A 116 -13.61 -0.64 0.27
CA GLY A 116 -13.95 -1.90 0.91
C GLY A 116 -13.12 -2.12 2.18
N GLY A 117 -13.50 -3.14 2.94
CA GLY A 117 -12.78 -3.61 4.12
C GLY A 117 -13.69 -3.90 5.28
N GLY A 118 -13.22 -3.66 6.50
CA GLY A 118 -14.02 -3.71 7.71
C GLY A 118 -13.38 -4.51 8.84
N GLY A 119 -14.08 -4.57 9.97
CA GLY A 119 -13.69 -5.30 11.18
C GLY A 119 -14.77 -6.30 11.56
N TYR A 120 -15.54 -6.02 12.62
CA TYR A 120 -16.61 -6.92 13.03
C TYR A 120 -17.69 -7.03 11.95
N ARG A 121 -17.77 -8.21 11.33
CA ARG A 121 -18.70 -8.48 10.22
C ARG A 121 -20.17 -8.27 10.58
N THR A 122 -20.56 -8.43 11.84
CA THR A 122 -21.91 -8.08 12.32
C THR A 122 -22.25 -6.59 12.13
N LEU A 123 -21.23 -5.73 12.10
CA LEU A 123 -21.38 -4.28 11.93
C LEU A 123 -21.26 -3.85 10.46
N VAL A 124 -20.34 -4.45 9.71
CA VAL A 124 -19.98 -4.02 8.34
C VAL A 124 -20.55 -4.91 7.22
N ASN A 125 -20.95 -6.15 7.54
CA ASN A 125 -21.48 -7.17 6.64
C ASN A 125 -20.62 -7.44 5.39
N GLY A 126 -20.85 -6.75 4.27
CA GLY A 126 -20.11 -6.91 3.01
C GLY A 126 -18.81 -6.11 2.94
N GLY A 127 -18.64 -5.11 3.82
CA GLY A 127 -17.44 -4.28 3.90
C GLY A 127 -17.44 -2.99 3.09
N GLY A 128 -18.50 -2.76 2.32
CA GLY A 128 -18.59 -1.59 1.45
C GLY A 128 -18.78 -0.32 2.27
N ILE A 129 -17.89 0.63 2.04
CA ILE A 129 -17.84 1.91 2.75
C ILE A 129 -17.92 3.08 1.78
N ILE A 130 -18.70 4.08 2.16
CA ILE A 130 -18.69 5.40 1.54
C ILE A 130 -18.52 6.46 2.63
N ILE A 131 -17.65 7.44 2.39
CA ILE A 131 -17.38 8.55 3.31
C ILE A 131 -17.46 9.87 2.55
N PRO A 132 -18.64 10.48 2.45
CA PRO A 132 -18.74 11.89 2.09
C PRO A 132 -18.20 12.78 3.22
N ASN A 133 -17.44 13.79 2.81
CA ASN A 133 -16.85 14.81 3.66
C ASN A 133 -17.12 16.18 3.05
N ILE A 134 -17.42 17.17 3.89
CA ILE A 134 -17.60 18.57 3.48
C ILE A 134 -17.08 19.50 4.57
N GLY A 135 -16.34 20.54 4.19
CA GLY A 135 -15.84 21.52 5.15
C GLY A 135 -14.89 22.53 4.55
N LEU A 136 -13.98 22.99 5.39
CA LEU A 136 -13.03 24.06 5.08
C LEU A 136 -11.60 23.58 5.29
N GLN A 137 -10.72 24.06 4.42
CA GLN A 137 -9.28 23.87 4.51
C GLN A 137 -8.60 25.23 4.55
N TYR A 138 -7.68 25.41 5.48
CA TYR A 138 -6.77 26.54 5.55
C TYR A 138 -5.38 26.09 5.12
N LYS A 139 -4.86 26.65 4.02
CA LYS A 139 -3.58 26.25 3.42
C LYS A 139 -2.44 27.16 3.85
N LYS A 140 -1.32 26.58 4.29
CA LYS A 140 -0.03 27.26 4.40
C LYS A 140 0.98 26.56 3.49
N ASP A 141 2.17 27.14 3.36
CA ASP A 141 3.21 26.64 2.45
C ASP A 141 3.64 25.19 2.76
N ASN A 142 3.72 24.84 4.05
CA ASN A 142 4.29 23.56 4.50
C ASN A 142 3.25 22.56 5.04
N PHE A 143 2.03 23.01 5.31
CA PHE A 143 0.94 22.17 5.78
C PHE A 143 -0.40 22.88 5.55
N SER A 144 -1.47 22.11 5.54
CA SER A 144 -2.83 22.64 5.60
C SER A 144 -3.58 21.99 6.76
N PHE A 145 -4.47 22.74 7.36
CA PHE A 145 -5.40 22.25 8.38
C PHE A 145 -6.81 22.31 7.84
N GLY A 146 -7.68 21.40 8.24
CA GLY A 146 -9.08 21.53 7.92
C GLY A 146 -10.01 20.92 8.93
N LEU A 147 -11.24 21.43 8.89
CA LEU A 147 -12.36 21.00 9.70
C LEU A 147 -13.48 20.60 8.74
N GLN A 148 -14.00 19.40 8.91
CA GLN A 148 -15.05 18.85 8.05
C GLN A 148 -16.15 18.25 8.89
N TYR A 149 -17.31 18.09 8.27
CA TYR A 149 -18.29 17.10 8.68
C TYR A 149 -18.10 15.85 7.81
N SER A 150 -17.82 14.73 8.47
CA SER A 150 -17.63 13.43 7.83
C SER A 150 -18.81 12.53 8.16
N TYR A 151 -19.40 11.86 7.17
CA TYR A 151 -20.41 10.82 7.41
C TYR A 151 -19.88 9.48 6.93
N VAL A 152 -19.52 8.60 7.85
CA VAL A 152 -19.04 7.25 7.54
C VAL A 152 -20.23 6.32 7.42
N ASN A 153 -20.36 5.63 6.29
CA ASN A 153 -21.45 4.71 6.04
C ASN A 153 -20.92 3.38 5.48
N PHE A 154 -20.93 2.33 6.29
CA PHE A 154 -20.83 0.97 5.77
C PHE A 154 -22.17 0.56 5.17
N PHE A 155 -22.40 0.88 3.90
CA PHE A 155 -23.70 0.74 3.24
C PHE A 155 -24.16 -0.71 3.09
N THR A 156 -23.27 -1.68 3.28
CA THR A 156 -23.65 -3.10 3.36
C THR A 156 -24.08 -3.54 4.75
N GLY A 157 -23.79 -2.77 5.80
CA GLY A 157 -23.98 -3.13 7.21
C GLY A 157 -24.79 -2.13 8.02
N ILE A 158 -24.61 -2.17 9.34
CA ILE A 158 -25.32 -1.30 10.30
C ILE A 158 -24.44 -0.18 10.87
N GLN A 159 -23.11 -0.26 10.76
CA GLN A 159 -22.18 0.78 11.19
C GLN A 159 -22.28 2.00 10.28
N ARG A 160 -22.82 3.09 10.84
CA ARG A 160 -22.92 4.38 10.16
C ARG A 160 -23.02 5.51 11.18
N GLY A 161 -22.52 6.68 10.82
CA GLY A 161 -22.60 7.86 11.66
C GLY A 161 -21.79 9.01 11.10
N GLY A 162 -22.19 10.23 11.46
CA GLY A 162 -21.45 11.43 11.11
C GLY A 162 -20.99 12.20 12.32
N ASN A 163 -19.85 12.87 12.19
CA ASN A 163 -19.32 13.76 13.20
C ASN A 163 -18.41 14.81 12.55
N ALA A 164 -18.09 15.86 13.30
CA ALA A 164 -16.98 16.72 12.96
C ALA A 164 -15.68 15.88 12.90
N SER A 165 -14.88 16.14 11.88
CA SER A 165 -13.58 15.54 11.67
C SER A 165 -12.56 16.64 11.43
N VAL A 166 -11.32 16.34 11.79
CA VAL A 166 -10.19 17.24 11.59
C VAL A 166 -9.17 16.55 10.71
N PHE A 167 -8.43 17.33 9.92
CA PHE A 167 -7.33 16.79 9.16
C PHE A 167 -6.14 17.74 9.10
N VAL A 168 -4.96 17.12 8.97
CA VAL A 168 -3.70 17.77 8.60
C VAL A 168 -3.31 17.25 7.23
N GLU A 169 -2.88 18.14 6.35
CA GLU A 169 -2.44 17.78 5.01
C GLU A 169 -1.04 18.33 4.76
N ILE A 170 -0.14 17.45 4.32
CA ILE A 170 1.27 17.77 4.04
C ILE A 170 1.47 17.72 2.52
N PRO A 171 1.90 18.82 1.88
CA PRO A 171 2.18 18.83 0.45
C PRO A 171 3.36 17.90 0.12
N SER A 172 3.25 17.22 -1.01
CA SER A 172 4.26 16.29 -1.53
C SER A 172 4.48 16.56 -3.01
N LEU A 173 5.74 16.70 -3.43
CA LEU A 173 6.09 16.99 -4.81
C LEU A 173 6.74 15.75 -5.44
N LEU A 174 6.12 15.22 -6.49
CA LEU A 174 6.71 14.18 -7.32
C LEU A 174 7.19 14.79 -8.63
N ARG A 175 8.47 14.60 -8.97
CA ARG A 175 9.02 14.96 -10.27
C ARG A 175 9.01 13.75 -11.18
N THR A 176 8.33 13.88 -12.31
CA THR A 176 8.02 12.78 -13.20
C THR A 176 8.21 13.17 -14.66
N SER A 177 8.13 12.18 -15.53
CA SER A 177 7.98 12.35 -16.97
C SER A 177 6.99 11.32 -17.50
N SER A 178 6.72 11.34 -18.81
CA SER A 178 5.85 10.37 -19.47
C SER A 178 6.36 8.95 -19.26
N TYR A 179 5.41 8.02 -19.20
CA TYR A 179 5.69 6.60 -19.16
C TYR A 179 6.36 6.07 -20.44
N ASN A 180 6.24 6.77 -21.57
CA ASN A 180 6.91 6.41 -22.82
C ASN A 180 8.45 6.39 -22.70
N ASP A 181 9.00 7.16 -21.76
CA ASP A 181 10.43 7.19 -21.47
C ASP A 181 10.90 6.09 -20.50
N ALA A 182 10.01 5.20 -20.08
CA ALA A 182 10.33 4.15 -19.14
C ALA A 182 11.52 3.30 -19.63
N GLN A 183 12.46 3.08 -18.71
CA GLN A 183 13.66 2.28 -18.87
C GLN A 183 14.74 2.88 -19.80
N LYS A 184 14.54 4.09 -20.32
CA LYS A 184 15.59 4.84 -21.03
C LYS A 184 16.65 5.35 -20.05
N ARG A 185 17.88 5.52 -20.55
CA ARG A 185 19.01 6.05 -19.79
C ARG A 185 19.41 7.40 -20.33
N PHE A 186 19.71 8.32 -19.43
CA PHE A 186 19.99 9.71 -19.73
C PHE A 186 21.34 10.11 -19.13
N VAL A 187 22.17 10.75 -19.95
CA VAL A 187 23.42 11.37 -19.51
C VAL A 187 23.10 12.73 -18.89
N VAL A 188 23.70 12.99 -17.74
CA VAL A 188 23.47 14.20 -16.94
C VAL A 188 24.60 15.20 -17.21
N ASN A 189 24.30 16.31 -17.89
CA ASN A 189 25.24 17.42 -18.07
C ASN A 189 24.67 18.71 -17.46
N ARG A 190 25.11 19.05 -16.24
CA ARG A 190 24.56 20.13 -15.39
C ARG A 190 24.47 21.50 -16.06
N GLN A 191 25.35 21.80 -17.01
CA GLN A 191 25.35 23.07 -17.75
C GLN A 191 24.11 23.22 -18.65
N MET A 192 23.51 22.10 -19.09
CA MET A 192 22.38 22.06 -20.03
C MET A 192 21.09 21.49 -19.41
N ILE A 193 21.04 21.23 -18.10
CA ILE A 193 19.85 20.67 -17.44
C ILE A 193 18.92 21.78 -16.94
N ASP A 194 17.65 21.59 -17.18
CA ASP A 194 16.56 22.33 -16.55
C ASP A 194 16.67 22.39 -15.02
N GLU A 195 16.29 23.53 -14.44
CA GLU A 195 16.32 23.76 -12.99
C GLU A 195 15.46 22.77 -12.18
N VAL A 196 14.39 22.25 -12.79
CA VAL A 196 13.48 21.27 -12.16
C VAL A 196 14.21 19.96 -11.83
N TRP A 197 15.12 19.52 -12.71
CA TRP A 197 15.92 18.32 -12.50
C TRP A 197 17.15 18.58 -11.63
N LYS A 198 17.65 19.83 -11.54
CA LYS A 198 18.74 20.27 -10.65
C LYS A 198 18.31 20.31 -9.19
N LYS A 199 17.87 19.17 -8.67
CA LYS A 199 17.40 19.00 -7.30
C LYS A 199 18.01 17.75 -6.68
N PRO A 200 18.24 17.77 -5.35
CA PRO A 200 18.67 16.58 -4.64
C PRO A 200 17.62 15.47 -4.81
N ALA A 201 18.09 14.26 -5.03
CA ALA A 201 17.25 13.08 -5.06
C ALA A 201 16.76 12.73 -3.65
N VAL A 202 15.74 11.89 -3.58
CA VAL A 202 15.20 11.35 -2.34
C VAL A 202 15.87 10.01 -2.06
N ARG A 203 16.63 9.95 -0.96
CA ARG A 203 17.11 8.67 -0.42
C ARG A 203 15.94 7.98 0.28
N SER A 204 15.60 6.79 -0.19
CA SER A 204 14.51 5.97 0.36
C SER A 204 14.93 4.51 0.48
N VAL A 205 14.22 3.77 1.32
CA VAL A 205 14.36 2.32 1.46
C VAL A 205 12.98 1.70 1.32
N GLN A 206 12.89 0.67 0.49
CA GLN A 206 11.74 -0.22 0.44
C GLN A 206 12.18 -1.54 1.01
N GLN A 207 11.36 -2.19 1.82
CA GLN A 207 11.72 -3.50 2.33
C GLN A 207 10.53 -4.42 2.50
N ILE A 208 10.79 -5.70 2.27
CA ILE A 208 9.89 -6.79 2.62
C ILE A 208 10.39 -7.36 3.94
N THR A 209 9.51 -7.44 4.93
CA THR A 209 9.82 -7.91 6.27
C THR A 209 9.23 -9.30 6.49
N PHE A 210 9.98 -10.16 7.18
CA PHE A 210 9.53 -11.45 7.67
C PHE A 210 9.69 -11.45 9.18
N ASP A 211 8.56 -11.29 9.85
CA ASP A 211 8.48 -11.04 11.28
C ASP A 211 7.88 -12.23 12.02
N TYR A 212 8.40 -12.50 13.21
CA TYR A 212 7.90 -13.53 14.11
C TYR A 212 7.48 -12.87 15.41
N PHE A 213 6.19 -12.93 15.71
CA PHE A 213 5.67 -12.43 16.97
C PHE A 213 5.64 -13.58 17.97
N PHE A 214 6.08 -13.27 19.19
CA PHE A 214 6.07 -14.14 20.35
C PHE A 214 5.09 -13.55 21.37
N PRO A 215 3.79 -13.90 21.27
CA PRO A 215 2.76 -13.32 22.10
C PRO A 215 2.99 -13.62 23.58
N ARG A 216 2.64 -12.66 24.43
CA ARG A 216 2.74 -12.76 25.89
C ARG A 216 1.56 -12.08 26.58
N GLY A 217 1.59 -12.12 27.90
CA GLY A 217 0.58 -11.48 28.74
C GLY A 217 -0.80 -12.08 28.52
N ASN A 218 -1.80 -11.22 28.35
CA ASN A 218 -3.20 -11.62 28.22
C ASN A 218 -3.65 -11.78 26.75
N SER A 219 -2.72 -11.95 25.80
CA SER A 219 -3.04 -12.08 24.37
C SER A 219 -3.94 -13.30 24.12
N ARG A 220 -5.11 -13.08 23.52
CA ARG A 220 -6.15 -14.11 23.30
C ARG A 220 -6.73 -14.02 21.90
N SER A 221 -7.11 -15.16 21.34
CA SER A 221 -7.83 -15.20 20.07
C SER A 221 -9.23 -14.58 20.16
N ASP A 222 -9.84 -14.28 19.02
CA ASP A 222 -11.21 -13.79 18.97
C ASP A 222 -12.26 -14.87 19.34
N ALA A 223 -13.53 -14.48 19.28
CA ALA A 223 -14.66 -15.36 19.58
C ALA A 223 -14.91 -16.45 18.51
N SER A 224 -14.22 -16.40 17.38
CA SER A 224 -14.44 -17.30 16.24
C SER A 224 -13.62 -18.59 16.30
N THR A 225 -12.71 -18.70 17.26
CA THR A 225 -11.90 -19.89 17.50
C THR A 225 -12.62 -20.91 18.40
N SER A 226 -12.14 -22.16 18.38
CA SER A 226 -12.59 -23.24 19.25
C SER A 226 -11.39 -23.86 19.96
N PRO A 227 -11.24 -23.74 21.29
CA PRO A 227 -12.11 -23.02 22.22
C PRO A 227 -12.05 -21.49 22.03
N ARG A 228 -13.14 -20.78 22.33
CA ARG A 228 -13.25 -19.32 22.18
C ARG A 228 -12.30 -18.60 23.14
N TYR A 229 -11.72 -17.48 22.69
CA TYR A 229 -10.87 -16.61 23.52
C TYR A 229 -9.69 -17.31 24.20
N HIS A 230 -9.17 -18.38 23.60
CA HIS A 230 -8.05 -19.10 24.17
C HIS A 230 -6.77 -18.26 24.10
N PRO A 231 -5.85 -18.42 25.06
CA PRO A 231 -4.56 -17.75 25.05
C PRO A 231 -3.78 -18.03 23.78
N ILE A 232 -3.16 -17.01 23.19
CA ILE A 232 -2.24 -17.17 22.06
C ILE A 232 -0.84 -17.34 22.65
N THR A 233 -0.29 -18.55 22.55
CA THR A 233 1.04 -18.89 23.12
C THR A 233 2.04 -19.37 22.06
N ASN A 234 1.58 -19.57 20.84
CA ASN A 234 2.41 -20.00 19.72
C ASN A 234 3.01 -18.79 18.99
N THR A 235 4.08 -19.05 18.22
CA THR A 235 4.65 -18.05 17.32
C THR A 235 3.67 -17.71 16.21
N LEU A 236 3.53 -16.41 15.93
CA LEU A 236 2.79 -15.90 14.78
C LEU A 236 3.81 -15.48 13.73
N SER A 237 3.59 -15.83 12.47
CA SER A 237 4.47 -15.44 11.37
C SER A 237 3.79 -14.38 10.50
N ILE A 238 4.53 -13.31 10.25
CA ILE A 238 4.08 -12.06 9.67
C ILE A 238 4.92 -11.77 8.44
N ILE A 239 4.27 -11.26 7.39
CA ILE A 239 4.94 -10.66 6.25
C ILE A 239 4.48 -9.22 6.11
N GLY A 240 5.41 -8.34 5.78
CA GLY A 240 5.13 -6.92 5.67
C GLY A 240 5.91 -6.20 4.61
N PHE A 241 5.52 -4.94 4.43
CA PHE A 241 6.20 -3.99 3.57
C PHE A 241 6.43 -2.69 4.33
N GLU A 242 7.66 -2.19 4.27
CA GLU A 242 8.01 -0.87 4.82
C GLU A 242 8.61 0.03 3.74
N TYR A 243 8.15 1.28 3.73
CA TYR A 243 8.77 2.36 2.98
C TYR A 243 9.37 3.38 3.95
N GLN A 244 10.66 3.68 3.79
CA GLN A 244 11.39 4.67 4.56
C GLN A 244 11.80 5.84 3.65
N ARG A 245 11.68 7.06 4.16
CA ARG A 245 12.22 8.28 3.55
C ARG A 245 13.22 8.93 4.50
N TYR A 246 14.44 9.10 4.04
CA TYR A 246 15.50 9.76 4.82
C TYR A 246 15.26 11.28 4.85
N LEU A 247 15.30 11.84 6.06
CA LEU A 247 15.22 13.28 6.32
C LEU A 247 16.62 13.89 6.47
N THR A 248 17.55 13.10 7.02
CA THR A 248 18.98 13.42 7.14
C THR A 248 19.79 12.19 6.68
N SER A 249 21.12 12.26 6.75
CA SER A 249 21.97 11.11 6.42
C SER A 249 21.69 9.87 7.28
N ASN A 250 21.20 10.06 8.52
CA ASN A 250 21.00 9.00 9.51
C ASN A 250 19.58 8.91 10.08
N SER A 251 18.67 9.83 9.80
CA SER A 251 17.30 9.82 10.31
C SER A 251 16.28 9.66 9.19
N PHE A 252 15.25 8.87 9.43
CA PHE A 252 14.20 8.58 8.46
C PHE A 252 12.82 8.53 9.12
N ILE A 253 11.80 8.81 8.31
CA ILE A 253 10.40 8.48 8.63
C ILE A 253 10.00 7.25 7.84
N TYR A 254 9.05 6.49 8.34
CA TYR A 254 8.60 5.28 7.66
C TYR A 254 7.10 5.03 7.79
N ALA A 255 6.59 4.26 6.84
CA ALA A 255 5.27 3.65 6.84
C ALA A 255 5.44 2.14 6.68
N HIS A 256 4.78 1.36 7.52
CA HIS A 256 4.91 -0.09 7.62
C HIS A 256 3.52 -0.72 7.64
N LEU A 257 3.36 -1.83 6.93
CA LEU A 257 2.12 -2.60 6.84
C LEU A 257 2.45 -4.09 6.96
N ASP A 258 1.83 -4.77 7.92
CA ASP A 258 2.01 -6.21 8.15
C ASP A 258 0.71 -6.98 8.04
N THR A 259 0.82 -8.26 7.68
CA THR A 259 -0.26 -9.23 7.80
C THR A 259 0.26 -10.60 8.25
N MET A 260 -0.55 -11.32 9.03
CA MET A 260 -0.22 -12.67 9.51
C MET A 260 -0.56 -13.73 8.46
N TYR A 261 0.33 -14.69 8.27
CA TYR A 261 0.15 -15.83 7.36
C TYR A 261 0.30 -17.20 8.04
N LEU A 262 0.71 -17.25 9.31
CA LEU A 262 0.83 -18.51 10.06
C LEU A 262 0.68 -18.28 11.56
N GLY A 263 0.13 -19.26 12.26
CA GLY A 263 0.01 -19.27 13.73
C GLY A 263 -1.27 -18.63 14.27
N LEU A 264 -2.05 -17.95 13.43
CA LEU A 264 -3.39 -17.47 13.78
C LEU A 264 -4.31 -17.69 12.58
N THR A 265 -5.62 -17.82 12.82
CA THR A 265 -6.60 -17.74 11.74
C THR A 265 -6.41 -16.43 10.98
N ALA A 266 -6.42 -16.49 9.65
CA ALA A 266 -6.13 -15.33 8.82
C ALA A 266 -7.09 -14.14 9.09
N GLY A 267 -6.54 -12.93 9.06
CA GLY A 267 -7.29 -11.68 9.23
C GLY A 267 -6.69 -10.67 10.21
N PHE A 268 -5.49 -10.89 10.76
CA PHE A 268 -4.74 -9.86 11.46
C PHE A 268 -4.02 -8.96 10.46
N MET A 269 -4.04 -7.65 10.73
CA MET A 269 -3.26 -6.65 10.02
C MET A 269 -2.79 -5.57 11.00
N ASP A 270 -1.63 -5.00 10.72
CA ASP A 270 -1.20 -3.77 11.37
C ASP A 270 -0.65 -2.74 10.37
N MET A 271 -0.65 -1.49 10.82
CA MET A 271 -0.13 -0.36 10.09
C MET A 271 0.57 0.56 11.08
N PHE A 272 1.81 0.93 10.79
CA PHE A 272 2.59 1.85 11.60
C PHE A 272 3.15 3.01 10.78
N PHE A 273 3.16 4.18 11.40
CA PHE A 273 3.98 5.31 10.98
C PHE A 273 4.96 5.64 12.09
N GLY A 274 6.18 5.99 11.71
CA GLY A 274 7.20 6.18 12.71
C GLY A 274 8.41 6.94 12.25
N TYR A 275 9.33 7.04 13.19
CA TYR A 275 10.63 7.66 13.02
C TYR A 275 11.71 6.65 13.39
N GLY A 276 12.79 6.64 12.61
CA GLY A 276 13.96 5.82 12.87
C GLY A 276 15.25 6.59 12.69
N ARG A 277 16.30 6.08 13.33
CA ARG A 277 17.65 6.64 13.26
C ARG A 277 18.69 5.54 13.23
N ASN A 278 19.61 5.65 12.27
CA ASN A 278 20.86 4.92 12.24
C ASN A 278 21.82 5.57 13.25
N PHE A 279 22.19 4.86 14.32
CA PHE A 279 23.11 5.38 15.33
C PHE A 279 24.57 5.01 15.06
N ILE A 280 24.80 3.92 14.32
CA ILE A 280 26.11 3.55 13.77
C ILE A 280 25.92 3.30 12.28
N GLU A 281 26.66 3.99 11.42
CA GLU A 281 26.62 3.78 9.96
C GLU A 281 28.04 3.58 9.45
N THR A 282 28.29 2.41 8.87
CA THR A 282 29.53 2.10 8.16
C THR A 282 29.23 1.86 6.68
N LYS A 283 30.28 1.58 5.89
CA LYS A 283 30.10 1.24 4.48
C LYS A 283 29.22 0.00 4.27
N TYR A 284 29.28 -0.97 5.19
CA TYR A 284 28.62 -2.28 5.02
C TYR A 284 27.55 -2.57 6.07
N VAL A 285 27.69 -2.03 7.28
CA VAL A 285 26.81 -2.31 8.40
C VAL A 285 26.23 -1.03 8.99
N ASN A 286 24.91 -1.01 9.19
CA ASN A 286 24.21 0.08 9.87
C ASN A 286 23.47 -0.50 11.08
N PHE A 287 23.49 0.17 12.22
CA PHE A 287 22.62 -0.15 13.36
C PHE A 287 21.58 0.95 13.52
N PHE A 288 20.33 0.55 13.74
CA PHE A 288 19.20 1.46 13.80
C PHE A 288 18.29 1.18 14.98
N GLY A 289 17.63 2.24 15.45
CA GLY A 289 16.49 2.18 16.33
C GLY A 289 15.33 2.91 15.68
N LYS A 290 14.12 2.37 15.78
CA LYS A 290 12.91 2.99 15.26
C LYS A 290 11.75 2.83 16.23
N PHE A 291 10.83 3.78 16.18
CA PHE A 291 9.60 3.77 16.96
C PHE A 291 8.44 4.09 16.05
N GLY A 292 7.39 3.28 16.12
CA GLY A 292 6.17 3.43 15.34
C GLY A 292 4.94 3.49 16.23
N ILE A 293 3.93 4.21 15.76
CA ILE A 293 2.57 4.19 16.29
C ILE A 293 1.60 3.99 15.15
N GLY A 294 0.46 3.37 15.44
CA GLY A 294 -0.56 3.16 14.43
C GLY A 294 -1.70 2.30 14.91
N ALA A 295 -2.23 1.47 14.02
CA ALA A 295 -3.40 0.65 14.25
C ALA A 295 -3.06 -0.81 13.98
N ALA A 296 -3.51 -1.71 14.86
CA ALA A 296 -3.35 -3.15 14.69
C ALA A 296 -4.62 -3.88 15.12
N GLY A 297 -4.80 -5.09 14.60
CA GLY A 297 -5.81 -6.01 15.06
C GLY A 297 -6.37 -6.92 13.97
N GLY A 298 -7.48 -7.56 14.28
CA GLY A 298 -8.07 -8.67 13.57
C GLY A 298 -7.70 -9.99 14.24
N ARG A 299 -8.72 -10.77 14.61
CA ARG A 299 -8.60 -12.13 15.18
C ARG A 299 -8.01 -12.23 16.58
N ILE A 300 -7.87 -11.11 17.28
CA ILE A 300 -7.40 -11.02 18.65
C ILE A 300 -8.50 -10.33 19.49
N PHE A 301 -8.61 -10.70 20.77
CA PHE A 301 -9.65 -10.18 21.67
C PHE A 301 -9.04 -9.50 22.88
N PRO A 302 -9.55 -8.31 23.28
CA PRO A 302 -10.02 -7.16 22.50
C PRO A 302 -8.87 -6.16 22.24
N GLU A 303 -8.80 -5.64 21.02
CA GLU A 303 -7.55 -5.11 20.48
C GLU A 303 -7.30 -3.61 20.70
N GLY A 304 -8.33 -2.81 21.00
CA GLY A 304 -8.23 -1.37 21.21
C GLY A 304 -7.76 -0.54 20.00
N GLY A 305 -7.15 -1.16 18.98
CA GLY A 305 -6.66 -0.55 17.74
C GLY A 305 -5.32 0.15 17.91
N PHE A 306 -5.25 1.19 18.75
CA PHE A 306 -4.04 2.01 18.88
C PHE A 306 -2.87 1.22 19.46
N THR A 307 -1.78 1.18 18.70
CA THR A 307 -0.67 0.26 18.93
C THR A 307 0.66 0.99 18.76
N MET A 308 1.66 0.60 19.55
CA MET A 308 3.05 1.04 19.40
C MET A 308 3.98 -0.11 19.02
N TYR A 309 5.07 0.23 18.32
CA TYR A 309 6.09 -0.72 17.91
C TYR A 309 7.52 -0.10 17.96
N PRO A 310 8.14 0.00 19.16
CA PRO A 310 9.58 0.18 19.27
C PRO A 310 10.35 -1.03 18.74
N SER A 311 11.39 -0.80 17.94
CA SER A 311 12.31 -1.83 17.47
C SER A 311 13.73 -1.31 17.27
N VAL A 312 14.68 -2.24 17.32
CA VAL A 312 16.10 -2.02 17.05
C VAL A 312 16.59 -3.12 16.11
N GLY A 313 17.63 -2.82 15.34
CA GLY A 313 18.17 -3.79 14.41
C GLY A 313 19.47 -3.33 13.77
N PHE A 314 19.91 -4.13 12.81
CA PHE A 314 21.07 -3.85 12.00
C PHE A 314 20.83 -4.24 10.55
N ASP A 315 21.50 -3.54 9.65
CA ASP A 315 21.51 -3.80 8.22
C ASP A 315 22.90 -4.24 7.77
N VAL A 316 22.95 -5.21 6.87
CA VAL A 316 24.14 -5.61 6.12
C VAL A 316 23.88 -5.29 4.64
N LYS A 317 24.60 -4.29 4.12
CA LYS A 317 24.56 -3.92 2.69
C LYS A 317 25.34 -4.95 1.88
N ILE A 318 24.64 -5.71 1.04
CA ILE A 318 25.23 -6.69 0.14
C ILE A 318 25.75 -6.01 -1.12
N THR A 319 24.96 -5.06 -1.63
CA THR A 319 25.30 -4.21 -2.79
C THR A 319 24.86 -2.78 -2.50
N ASP A 320 25.17 -1.86 -3.41
CA ASP A 320 24.69 -0.49 -3.30
C ASP A 320 23.15 -0.38 -3.37
N LYS A 321 22.45 -1.39 -3.90
CA LYS A 321 20.98 -1.41 -4.02
C LYS A 321 20.31 -2.33 -3.02
N PHE A 322 20.96 -3.39 -2.58
CA PHE A 322 20.33 -4.45 -1.80
C PHE A 322 21.03 -4.67 -0.46
N GLY A 323 20.24 -4.88 0.59
CA GLY A 323 20.74 -5.27 1.91
C GLY A 323 19.83 -6.26 2.60
N LEU A 324 20.37 -6.88 3.64
CA LEU A 324 19.62 -7.69 4.60
C LEU A 324 19.52 -6.93 5.91
N SER A 325 18.39 -7.03 6.57
CA SER A 325 18.18 -6.48 7.90
C SER A 325 17.87 -7.58 8.88
N GLY A 326 18.39 -7.50 10.10
CA GLY A 326 17.94 -8.28 11.24
C GLY A 326 17.42 -7.33 12.32
N HIS A 327 16.25 -7.62 12.87
CA HIS A 327 15.61 -6.71 13.83
C HIS A 327 14.84 -7.45 14.91
N ALA A 328 14.66 -6.76 16.04
CA ALA A 328 13.83 -7.19 17.14
C ALA A 328 13.12 -5.99 17.76
N GLY A 329 11.97 -6.23 18.37
CA GLY A 329 11.16 -5.15 18.93
C GLY A 329 10.05 -5.65 19.83
N TYR A 330 9.12 -4.74 20.11
CA TYR A 330 8.02 -4.99 21.02
C TYR A 330 6.74 -4.36 20.49
N HIS A 331 5.77 -5.21 20.14
CA HIS A 331 4.48 -4.80 19.60
C HIS A 331 3.45 -4.78 20.72
N LYS A 332 2.80 -3.65 20.97
CA LYS A 332 1.83 -3.51 22.07
C LYS A 332 0.65 -2.63 21.71
N ALA A 333 -0.55 -3.21 21.83
CA ALA A 333 -1.79 -2.44 21.87
C ALA A 333 -1.85 -1.60 23.15
N LEU A 334 -2.06 -0.30 23.02
CA LEU A 334 -2.06 0.66 24.13
C LEU A 334 -3.43 0.82 24.79
N LEU A 335 -4.48 0.34 24.13
CA LEU A 335 -5.86 0.38 24.59
C LEU A 335 -6.46 -1.03 24.54
N GLY A 336 -7.55 -1.25 25.29
CA GLY A 336 -8.26 -2.53 25.33
C GLY A 336 -7.99 -3.36 26.60
N LEU A 337 -8.97 -4.19 26.99
CA LEU A 337 -8.94 -5.01 28.22
C LEU A 337 -7.94 -6.17 28.16
N ALA A 338 -7.65 -6.69 26.97
CA ALA A 338 -6.61 -7.67 26.72
C ALA A 338 -5.80 -7.19 25.51
N SER A 339 -4.93 -6.23 25.80
CA SER A 339 -4.00 -5.65 24.85
C SER A 339 -3.10 -6.74 24.28
N PHE A 340 -3.17 -6.97 22.97
CA PHE A 340 -2.19 -7.80 22.28
C PHE A 340 -0.78 -7.28 22.55
N GLU A 341 0.10 -8.18 22.97
CA GLU A 341 1.47 -7.85 23.30
C GLU A 341 2.38 -8.99 22.83
N ALA A 342 3.44 -8.64 22.10
CA ALA A 342 4.42 -9.60 21.63
C ALA A 342 5.82 -9.00 21.60
N TYR A 343 6.81 -9.82 21.97
CA TYR A 343 8.16 -9.57 21.45
C TYR A 343 8.19 -9.97 19.98
N THR A 344 9.02 -9.29 19.22
CA THR A 344 9.15 -9.52 17.77
C THR A 344 10.61 -9.76 17.44
N ALA A 345 10.86 -10.66 16.49
CA ALA A 345 12.17 -10.79 15.86
C ALA A 345 11.95 -11.16 14.39
N GLY A 346 12.81 -10.67 13.52
CA GLY A 346 12.62 -10.85 12.10
C GLY A 346 13.84 -10.49 11.28
N PHE A 347 13.69 -10.68 9.98
CA PHE A 347 14.65 -10.22 9.00
C PHE A 347 13.94 -9.54 7.84
N SER A 348 14.67 -8.70 7.09
CA SER A 348 14.10 -7.96 5.97
C SER A 348 15.02 -7.94 4.76
N LEU A 349 14.42 -7.91 3.57
CA LEU A 349 15.10 -7.65 2.30
C LEU A 349 14.95 -6.17 1.96
N LYS A 350 16.04 -5.42 1.94
CA LYS A 350 16.05 -3.97 1.70
C LYS A 350 16.46 -3.64 0.27
N TYR A 351 15.72 -2.73 -0.35
CA TYR A 351 16.07 -2.04 -1.58
C TYR A 351 16.31 -0.55 -1.29
N TYR A 352 17.55 -0.11 -1.41
CA TYR A 352 17.94 1.27 -1.21
C TYR A 352 17.82 2.04 -2.53
N ALA A 353 16.97 3.05 -2.59
CA ALA A 353 16.71 3.86 -3.79
C ALA A 353 17.19 5.30 -3.62
N LEU A 354 17.58 5.91 -4.75
CA LEU A 354 17.86 7.34 -4.87
C LEU A 354 17.06 7.87 -6.04
N ALA A 355 15.96 8.57 -5.76
CA ALA A 355 14.93 8.85 -6.76
C ALA A 355 14.55 10.33 -6.89
N GLY A 356 14.15 10.77 -8.08
CA GLY A 356 13.53 12.09 -8.30
C GLY A 356 14.47 13.29 -8.28
N GLY A 357 15.77 13.08 -8.50
CA GLY A 357 16.78 14.14 -8.57
C GLY A 357 18.10 13.69 -9.19
N THR A 358 19.05 14.62 -9.33
CA THR A 358 20.33 14.42 -10.05
C THR A 358 21.57 14.46 -9.15
N SER A 359 21.38 14.61 -7.83
CA SER A 359 22.47 14.61 -6.85
C SER A 359 22.07 13.88 -5.58
N ASP A 360 23.04 13.36 -4.84
CA ASP A 360 22.79 12.83 -3.51
C ASP A 360 22.31 13.95 -2.55
N PRO A 361 21.25 13.74 -1.75
CA PRO A 361 20.69 14.77 -0.87
C PRO A 361 21.58 15.18 0.31
N PHE A 362 22.61 14.40 0.64
CA PHE A 362 23.43 14.61 1.84
C PHE A 362 24.90 14.83 1.53
N THR A 363 25.44 14.25 0.46
CA THR A 363 26.82 14.50 0.01
C THR A 363 26.92 15.53 -1.11
N ASN A 364 25.80 15.84 -1.78
CA ASN A 364 25.75 16.64 -3.01
C ASN A 364 26.56 16.04 -4.17
N GLU A 365 26.94 14.76 -4.08
CA GLU A 365 27.63 14.07 -5.18
C GLU A 365 26.71 14.01 -6.41
N GLU A 366 27.26 14.38 -7.56
CA GLU A 366 26.51 14.45 -8.81
C GLU A 366 26.39 13.08 -9.48
N VAL A 367 25.20 12.80 -9.98
CA VAL A 367 24.92 11.58 -10.71
C VAL A 367 25.21 11.82 -12.19
N LYS A 368 26.06 10.97 -12.78
CA LYS A 368 26.48 11.10 -14.20
C LYS A 368 25.46 10.51 -15.19
N GLU A 369 24.71 9.51 -14.76
CA GLU A 369 23.76 8.76 -15.59
C GLU A 369 22.53 8.42 -14.76
N ILE A 370 21.34 8.62 -15.33
CA ILE A 370 20.06 8.38 -14.68
C ILE A 370 19.22 7.46 -15.54
N ARG A 371 18.50 6.54 -14.89
CA ARG A 371 17.48 5.71 -15.53
C ARG A 371 16.10 6.30 -15.27
N ALA A 372 15.29 6.50 -16.31
CA ALA A 372 13.88 6.82 -16.15
C ALA A 372 13.13 5.55 -15.72
N GLN A 373 12.89 5.39 -14.42
CA GLN A 373 12.25 4.21 -13.87
C GLN A 373 10.74 4.29 -14.09
N GLY A 374 10.21 3.38 -14.92
CA GLY A 374 8.77 3.21 -15.13
C GLY A 374 8.08 2.66 -13.88
N ILE A 375 7.02 3.34 -13.46
CA ILE A 375 6.12 2.94 -12.39
C ILE A 375 4.70 3.13 -12.91
N GLN A 376 3.82 2.17 -12.65
CA GLN A 376 2.40 2.33 -12.91
C GLN A 376 1.60 2.13 -11.63
N ILE A 377 0.56 2.92 -11.45
CA ILE A 377 -0.35 2.83 -10.30
C ILE A 377 -1.75 2.60 -10.87
N GLY A 378 -2.43 1.57 -10.36
CA GLY A 378 -3.73 1.17 -10.87
C GLY A 378 -4.80 1.05 -9.78
N VAL A 379 -6.04 1.28 -10.19
CA VAL A 379 -7.24 0.99 -9.39
C VAL A 379 -8.06 -0.03 -10.17
N GLN A 380 -8.59 -1.04 -9.48
CA GLN A 380 -9.30 -2.13 -10.15
C GLN A 380 -10.49 -2.60 -9.32
N ASN A 381 -11.63 -2.79 -9.98
CA ASN A 381 -12.70 -3.60 -9.46
C ASN A 381 -12.42 -5.07 -9.77
N GLN A 382 -12.58 -5.95 -8.78
CA GLN A 382 -12.37 -7.38 -8.91
C GLN A 382 -13.63 -8.12 -8.50
N THR A 383 -14.16 -8.92 -9.43
CA THR A 383 -15.30 -9.81 -9.19
C THR A 383 -14.79 -11.24 -9.16
N TYR A 384 -14.95 -11.90 -8.02
CA TYR A 384 -14.64 -13.32 -7.84
C TYR A 384 -15.95 -14.10 -7.73
N PHE A 385 -16.02 -15.24 -8.41
CA PHE A 385 -17.23 -16.06 -8.47
C PHE A 385 -17.17 -17.24 -7.50
N ASP A 386 -18.29 -17.55 -6.85
CA ASP A 386 -18.44 -18.74 -5.99
C ASP A 386 -17.30 -18.94 -4.98
N VAL A 387 -16.87 -17.86 -4.33
CA VAL A 387 -15.78 -17.92 -3.34
C VAL A 387 -16.21 -18.76 -2.14
N ALA A 388 -15.43 -19.79 -1.83
CA ALA A 388 -15.63 -20.64 -0.66
C ALA A 388 -15.55 -19.82 0.64
N LYS A 389 -16.56 -20.01 1.49
CA LYS A 389 -16.71 -19.27 2.76
C LYS A 389 -17.09 -20.23 3.88
N PHE A 390 -16.56 -20.03 5.07
CA PHE A 390 -16.93 -20.86 6.22
C PHE A 390 -18.18 -20.31 6.94
N GLY A 391 -19.07 -21.23 7.34
CA GLY A 391 -20.29 -20.93 8.07
C GLY A 391 -21.41 -20.27 7.25
N ILE A 392 -21.24 -20.10 5.94
CA ILE A 392 -22.26 -19.67 4.97
C ILE A 392 -21.99 -20.32 3.60
N PRO A 393 -22.98 -20.40 2.69
CA PRO A 393 -22.74 -20.86 1.33
C PRO A 393 -21.70 -20.01 0.58
N ALA A 394 -21.03 -20.65 -0.38
CA ALA A 394 -20.19 -19.96 -1.36
C ALA A 394 -20.99 -18.86 -2.06
N SER A 395 -20.33 -17.76 -2.38
CA SER A 395 -20.96 -16.62 -3.04
C SER A 395 -19.93 -15.68 -3.62
N ASP A 396 -20.37 -14.91 -4.61
CA ASP A 396 -19.54 -13.89 -5.24
C ASP A 396 -18.97 -12.90 -4.23
N LEU A 397 -17.81 -12.36 -4.58
CA LEU A 397 -17.05 -11.43 -3.79
C LEU A 397 -16.59 -10.28 -4.68
N GLN A 398 -16.84 -9.05 -4.22
CA GLN A 398 -16.45 -7.84 -4.94
C GLN A 398 -15.39 -7.09 -4.13
N LEU A 399 -14.27 -6.77 -4.76
CA LEU A 399 -13.17 -6.05 -4.13
C LEU A 399 -12.80 -4.82 -4.94
N ILE A 400 -12.31 -3.83 -4.22
CA ILE A 400 -11.53 -2.74 -4.80
C ILE A 400 -10.06 -2.98 -4.51
N ALA A 401 -9.23 -2.78 -5.53
CA ALA A 401 -7.81 -3.03 -5.48
C ALA A 401 -7.00 -1.80 -5.87
N ILE A 402 -5.89 -1.58 -5.18
CA ILE A 402 -4.83 -0.65 -5.57
C ILE A 402 -3.62 -1.48 -5.95
N LYS A 403 -3.09 -1.24 -7.15
CA LYS A 403 -1.93 -1.96 -7.71
C LYS A 403 -0.78 -0.99 -7.99
N ILE A 404 0.44 -1.48 -7.83
CA ILE A 404 1.66 -0.81 -8.26
C ILE A 404 2.45 -1.77 -9.14
N HIS A 405 2.86 -1.32 -10.32
CA HIS A 405 3.79 -2.02 -11.19
C HIS A 405 5.13 -1.30 -11.21
N TYR A 406 6.21 -2.04 -11.00
CA TYR A 406 7.58 -1.54 -11.09
C TYR A 406 8.29 -2.24 -12.25
N ASP A 407 8.58 -1.49 -13.32
CA ASP A 407 9.18 -2.07 -14.52
C ASP A 407 10.63 -2.49 -14.29
N LEU A 408 10.95 -3.76 -14.56
CA LEU A 408 12.32 -4.26 -14.54
C LEU A 408 13.02 -3.98 -15.88
N ASN A 409 12.26 -4.03 -16.97
CA ASN A 409 12.65 -3.66 -18.32
C ASN A 409 11.39 -3.37 -19.15
N LYS A 410 11.50 -3.26 -20.49
CA LYS A 410 10.37 -2.96 -21.37
C LYS A 410 9.26 -4.03 -21.37
N ARG A 411 9.54 -5.26 -20.92
CA ARG A 411 8.62 -6.40 -20.94
C ARG A 411 8.24 -6.91 -19.55
N PHE A 412 9.20 -6.99 -18.65
CA PHE A 412 9.02 -7.58 -17.32
C PHE A 412 8.83 -6.50 -16.27
N TYR A 413 7.93 -6.75 -15.32
CA TYR A 413 7.65 -5.85 -14.21
C TYR A 413 7.31 -6.64 -12.94
N LEU A 414 7.59 -6.05 -11.78
CA LEU A 414 7.08 -6.54 -10.49
C LEU A 414 5.74 -5.89 -10.20
N SER A 415 4.81 -6.63 -9.61
CA SER A 415 3.50 -6.14 -9.20
C SER A 415 3.35 -6.25 -7.68
N GLY A 416 2.79 -5.23 -7.04
CA GLY A 416 2.23 -5.30 -5.69
C GLY A 416 0.77 -4.87 -5.71
N GLU A 417 -0.09 -5.55 -4.96
CA GLU A 417 -1.52 -5.29 -4.92
C GLU A 417 -2.07 -5.41 -3.50
N ALA A 418 -2.91 -4.46 -3.10
CA ALA A 418 -3.74 -4.54 -1.92
C ALA A 418 -5.21 -4.47 -2.35
N SER A 419 -6.03 -5.42 -1.91
CA SER A 419 -7.47 -5.49 -2.27
C SER A 419 -8.34 -5.73 -1.05
N PHE A 420 -9.49 -5.06 -1.00
CA PHE A 420 -10.41 -5.11 0.14
C PHE A 420 -11.84 -5.36 -0.34
N ALA A 421 -12.54 -6.27 0.33
CA ALA A 421 -13.92 -6.61 -0.02
C ALA A 421 -14.91 -5.50 0.33
N TYR A 422 -15.76 -5.14 -0.63
CA TYR A 422 -16.83 -4.16 -0.44
C TYR A 422 -18.24 -4.77 -0.56
N GLN A 423 -18.38 -5.97 -1.15
CA GLN A 423 -19.63 -6.75 -1.17
C GLN A 423 -19.35 -8.26 -1.08
N GLY A 424 -20.40 -9.07 -0.92
CA GLY A 424 -20.29 -10.53 -0.83
C GLY A 424 -20.35 -11.10 0.58
N LYS A 425 -20.88 -10.36 1.56
CA LYS A 425 -20.99 -10.79 2.98
C LYS A 425 -19.63 -11.13 3.64
N SER A 426 -18.56 -10.53 3.13
CA SER A 426 -17.18 -10.79 3.53
C SER A 426 -16.45 -9.51 3.93
N GLY A 427 -17.15 -8.60 4.61
CA GLY A 427 -16.55 -7.41 5.19
C GLY A 427 -15.43 -7.78 6.17
N GLY A 428 -14.30 -7.11 6.01
CA GLY A 428 -13.04 -7.44 6.65
C GLY A 428 -12.17 -8.45 5.89
N TYR A 429 -12.60 -8.95 4.71
CA TYR A 429 -11.68 -9.67 3.82
C TYR A 429 -10.75 -8.69 3.11
N ALA A 430 -9.46 -8.98 3.16
CA ALA A 430 -8.44 -8.29 2.40
C ALA A 430 -7.36 -9.27 1.93
N HIS A 431 -6.66 -8.90 0.86
CA HIS A 431 -5.43 -9.59 0.45
C HIS A 431 -4.35 -8.60 0.02
N GLY A 432 -3.11 -8.96 0.34
CA GLY A 432 -1.89 -8.33 -0.13
C GLY A 432 -1.08 -9.34 -0.93
N ILE A 433 -0.90 -9.12 -2.23
CA ILE A 433 -0.22 -10.06 -3.13
C ILE A 433 0.85 -9.37 -3.95
N PHE A 434 1.95 -10.09 -4.19
CA PHE A 434 3.09 -9.63 -4.98
C PHE A 434 3.32 -10.60 -6.13
N GLY A 435 3.92 -10.13 -7.22
CA GLY A 435 4.11 -10.99 -8.39
C GLY A 435 5.05 -10.45 -9.43
N LEU A 436 5.23 -11.27 -10.46
CA LEU A 436 5.99 -10.96 -11.65
C LEU A 436 5.03 -10.98 -12.84
N GLY A 437 5.10 -9.93 -13.65
CA GLY A 437 4.34 -9.81 -14.87
C GLY A 437 5.22 -9.66 -16.09
N VAL A 438 4.66 -10.06 -17.23
CA VAL A 438 5.21 -9.85 -18.57
C VAL A 438 4.15 -9.23 -19.45
N LYS A 439 4.51 -8.18 -20.19
CA LYS A 439 3.65 -7.51 -21.17
C LYS A 439 4.17 -7.72 -22.59
N SER A 440 3.25 -7.83 -23.54
CA SER A 440 3.57 -7.85 -24.97
C SER A 440 4.03 -6.47 -25.44
N ASN A 441 4.57 -6.43 -26.66
CA ASN A 441 4.63 -5.16 -27.39
C ASN A 441 3.20 -4.63 -27.60
N ARG A 442 3.08 -3.31 -27.83
CA ARG A 442 1.82 -2.74 -28.28
C ARG A 442 1.51 -3.18 -29.72
N PHE A 443 0.24 -3.31 -30.05
CA PHE A 443 -0.27 -3.74 -31.35
C PHE A 443 -1.60 -3.04 -31.67
N PHE A 444 -2.08 -3.17 -32.93
CA PHE A 444 -3.22 -2.39 -33.47
C PHE A 444 -3.04 -0.88 -33.28
N ASN A 445 -2.05 -0.30 -33.98
CA ASN A 445 -1.67 1.11 -33.91
C ASN A 445 -1.35 1.57 -32.47
N ASP A 446 -0.60 0.75 -31.75
CA ASP A 446 -0.17 0.98 -30.37
C ASP A 446 -1.28 1.12 -29.31
N ASN A 447 -2.54 0.87 -29.68
CA ASN A 447 -3.68 1.02 -28.78
C ASN A 447 -3.86 -0.17 -27.82
N PHE A 448 -3.29 -1.33 -28.12
CA PHE A 448 -3.50 -2.54 -27.32
C PHE A 448 -2.19 -3.20 -26.89
N SER A 449 -2.17 -3.77 -25.68
CA SER A 449 -1.14 -4.74 -25.29
C SER A 449 -1.74 -5.83 -24.39
N THR A 450 -1.17 -7.02 -24.39
CA THR A 450 -1.57 -8.10 -23.49
C THR A 450 -0.58 -8.25 -22.35
N PHE A 451 -1.01 -8.79 -21.22
CA PHE A 451 -0.12 -9.14 -20.12
C PHE A 451 -0.47 -10.49 -19.50
N LEU A 452 0.54 -11.12 -18.91
CA LEU A 452 0.43 -12.28 -18.06
C LEU A 452 1.12 -11.95 -16.73
N GLU A 453 0.46 -12.26 -15.62
CA GLU A 453 0.94 -11.96 -14.28
C GLU A 453 0.76 -13.18 -13.38
N MET A 454 1.81 -13.52 -12.63
CA MET A 454 1.77 -14.57 -11.63
C MET A 454 2.01 -13.94 -10.26
N GLN A 455 1.01 -14.04 -9.38
CA GLN A 455 1.07 -13.41 -8.06
C GLN A 455 0.90 -14.44 -6.94
N ALA A 456 1.49 -14.15 -5.79
CA ALA A 456 1.29 -14.87 -4.55
C ALA A 456 1.33 -13.90 -3.37
N GLY A 457 0.68 -14.26 -2.27
CA GLY A 457 0.72 -13.46 -1.05
C GLY A 457 -0.25 -13.97 -0.01
N VAL A 458 -0.77 -13.04 0.78
CA VAL A 458 -1.54 -13.36 1.99
C VAL A 458 -2.90 -12.69 1.92
N ALA A 459 -3.91 -13.40 2.37
CA ALA A 459 -5.28 -12.96 2.47
C ALA A 459 -5.91 -13.46 3.76
N GLY A 460 -6.95 -12.77 4.22
CA GLY A 460 -7.64 -13.19 5.42
C GLY A 460 -8.86 -12.36 5.72
N GLY A 461 -9.62 -12.81 6.71
CA GLY A 461 -10.82 -12.13 7.18
C GLY A 461 -12.09 -12.42 6.36
N GLY A 462 -13.20 -11.79 6.75
CA GLY A 462 -14.46 -11.82 5.99
C GLY A 462 -15.06 -13.21 5.68
N ARG A 463 -14.77 -14.25 6.49
CA ARG A 463 -15.22 -15.64 6.28
C ARG A 463 -14.68 -16.36 5.04
N VAL A 464 -13.80 -15.73 4.26
CA VAL A 464 -13.21 -16.40 3.10
C VAL A 464 -12.33 -17.55 3.57
N ASP A 465 -12.57 -18.73 3.03
CA ASP A 465 -11.94 -19.98 3.45
C ASP A 465 -10.54 -20.15 2.84
N SER A 466 -9.66 -19.23 3.20
CA SER A 466 -8.26 -19.14 2.74
C SER A 466 -7.30 -19.94 3.63
N GLY A 467 -7.80 -20.72 4.59
CA GLY A 467 -6.97 -21.48 5.54
C GLY A 467 -6.00 -20.58 6.30
N GLU A 468 -4.70 -20.85 6.13
CA GLU A 468 -3.59 -20.07 6.69
C GLU A 468 -3.39 -18.70 6.02
N GLY A 469 -4.11 -18.43 4.93
CA GLY A 469 -4.14 -17.13 4.26
C GLY A 469 -3.25 -17.04 3.02
N ILE A 470 -2.44 -18.05 2.72
CA ILE A 470 -1.63 -18.05 1.50
C ILE A 470 -2.53 -18.16 0.26
N LEU A 471 -2.27 -17.31 -0.72
CA LEU A 471 -2.94 -17.27 -2.00
C LEU A 471 -1.96 -17.23 -3.16
N VAL A 472 -2.39 -17.80 -4.29
CA VAL A 472 -1.74 -17.69 -5.60
C VAL A 472 -2.78 -17.26 -6.63
N ARG A 473 -2.38 -16.39 -7.56
CA ARG A 473 -3.25 -15.87 -8.62
C ARG A 473 -2.51 -15.66 -9.94
N PRO A 474 -2.57 -16.61 -10.89
CA PRO A 474 -2.30 -16.33 -12.29
C PRO A 474 -3.40 -15.42 -12.88
N THR A 475 -2.99 -14.45 -13.68
CA THR A 475 -3.88 -13.49 -14.34
C THR A 475 -3.40 -13.23 -15.77
N VAL A 476 -4.32 -13.20 -16.73
CA VAL A 476 -4.07 -12.77 -18.12
C VAL A 476 -5.01 -11.64 -18.47
N GLY A 477 -4.54 -10.64 -19.20
CA GLY A 477 -5.36 -9.48 -19.53
C GLY A 477 -4.95 -8.73 -20.78
N LEU A 478 -5.81 -7.78 -21.13
CA LEU A 478 -5.68 -6.85 -22.23
C LEU A 478 -5.70 -5.42 -21.68
N ASN A 479 -4.74 -4.62 -22.11
CA ASN A 479 -4.67 -3.19 -21.89
C ASN A 479 -5.12 -2.48 -23.17
N TYR A 480 -5.97 -1.49 -23.01
CA TYR A 480 -6.26 -0.46 -23.99
C TYR A 480 -5.56 0.83 -23.55
N HIS A 481 -4.60 1.29 -24.35
CA HIS A 481 -3.82 2.51 -24.11
C HIS A 481 -4.62 3.70 -24.63
N ILE A 482 -5.07 4.57 -23.72
CA ILE A 482 -5.73 5.83 -24.09
C ILE A 482 -4.68 6.82 -24.61
N ASP A 483 -3.55 6.87 -23.90
CA ASP A 483 -2.34 7.60 -24.26
C ASP A 483 -1.11 6.84 -23.71
N ASP A 484 0.05 7.50 -23.68
CA ASP A 484 1.28 6.89 -23.19
C ASP A 484 1.27 6.61 -21.68
N ASP A 485 0.52 7.41 -20.91
CA ASP A 485 0.48 7.36 -19.45
C ASP A 485 -0.78 6.64 -18.94
N PHE A 486 -1.91 6.70 -19.64
CA PHE A 486 -3.19 6.15 -19.19
C PHE A 486 -3.61 4.90 -19.96
N SER A 487 -4.01 3.87 -19.21
CA SER A 487 -4.56 2.64 -19.78
C SER A 487 -5.80 2.16 -19.02
N VAL A 488 -6.74 1.59 -19.75
CA VAL A 488 -7.84 0.78 -19.21
C VAL A 488 -7.46 -0.68 -19.40
N HIS A 489 -7.75 -1.53 -18.42
CA HIS A 489 -7.46 -2.95 -18.56
C HIS A 489 -8.64 -3.82 -18.15
N VAL A 490 -8.76 -4.95 -18.85
CA VAL A 490 -9.66 -6.05 -18.50
C VAL A 490 -8.81 -7.30 -18.36
N SER A 491 -9.00 -8.05 -17.28
CA SER A 491 -8.27 -9.29 -17.07
C SER A 491 -9.12 -10.38 -16.43
N GLY A 492 -8.72 -11.63 -16.67
CA GLY A 492 -9.27 -12.82 -16.06
C GLY A 492 -8.18 -13.56 -15.30
N GLY A 493 -8.53 -14.16 -14.17
CA GLY A 493 -7.60 -14.93 -13.36
C GLY A 493 -8.27 -16.08 -12.61
N GLN A 494 -7.45 -16.83 -11.88
CA GLN A 494 -7.90 -17.86 -10.95
C GLN A 494 -7.21 -17.64 -9.62
N MET A 495 -7.97 -17.42 -8.56
CA MET A 495 -7.47 -17.36 -7.19
C MET A 495 -7.57 -18.73 -6.54
N TRP A 496 -6.45 -19.19 -6.02
CA TRP A 496 -6.33 -20.46 -5.33
C TRP A 496 -5.67 -20.26 -3.97
N SER A 497 -6.24 -20.87 -2.93
CA SER A 497 -5.62 -21.01 -1.61
C SER A 497 -5.13 -22.44 -1.41
N PRO A 498 -3.80 -22.67 -1.30
CA PRO A 498 -3.26 -24.03 -1.13
C PRO A 498 -3.67 -24.70 0.19
N PHE A 499 -3.96 -23.93 1.23
CA PHE A 499 -4.30 -24.42 2.57
C PHE A 499 -5.79 -24.19 2.92
N GLY A 500 -6.58 -23.70 1.98
CA GLY A 500 -8.00 -23.42 2.13
C GLY A 500 -8.83 -24.05 1.02
N ASN A 501 -10.14 -23.77 1.02
CA ASN A 501 -11.08 -24.28 0.02
C ASN A 501 -11.34 -23.27 -1.11
N VAL A 502 -10.68 -22.11 -1.10
CA VAL A 502 -10.82 -21.10 -2.16
C VAL A 502 -10.19 -21.61 -3.46
N ASN A 503 -11.05 -21.77 -4.46
CA ASN A 503 -10.69 -21.95 -5.86
C ASN A 503 -11.71 -21.18 -6.71
N SER A 504 -11.39 -19.95 -7.09
CA SER A 504 -12.37 -19.02 -7.66
C SER A 504 -11.81 -18.30 -8.88
N THR A 505 -12.58 -18.31 -9.97
CA THR A 505 -12.27 -17.50 -11.15
C THR A 505 -12.63 -16.04 -10.87
N ASN A 506 -11.85 -15.12 -11.41
CA ASN A 506 -12.13 -13.69 -11.28
C ASN A 506 -12.04 -12.93 -12.60
N ILE A 507 -12.87 -11.89 -12.70
CA ILE A 507 -12.82 -10.87 -13.75
C ILE A 507 -12.50 -9.53 -13.10
N ASN A 508 -11.68 -8.77 -13.79
CA ASN A 508 -11.10 -7.55 -13.31
C ASN A 508 -11.26 -6.45 -14.35
N ILE A 509 -11.65 -5.26 -13.90
CA ILE A 509 -11.69 -4.06 -14.74
C ILE A 509 -11.01 -2.94 -13.98
N GLY A 510 -10.05 -2.27 -14.60
CA GLY A 510 -9.29 -1.24 -13.92
C GLY A 510 -8.73 -0.16 -14.84
N LEU A 511 -8.18 0.84 -14.18
CA LEU A 511 -7.47 1.97 -14.77
C LEU A 511 -6.06 1.97 -14.22
N THR A 512 -5.10 2.31 -15.06
CA THR A 512 -3.68 2.38 -14.71
C THR A 512 -3.11 3.70 -15.23
N TYR A 513 -2.38 4.39 -14.36
CA TYR A 513 -1.61 5.58 -14.68
C TYR A 513 -0.12 5.28 -14.53
N GLY A 514 0.61 5.35 -15.65
CA GLY A 514 2.05 5.21 -15.76
C GLY A 514 2.76 6.55 -15.66
N LEU A 515 3.92 6.53 -15.03
CA LEU A 515 4.84 7.65 -14.96
C LEU A 515 6.28 7.14 -14.89
N THR A 516 7.23 8.02 -15.17
CA THR A 516 8.64 7.74 -14.90
C THR A 516 9.17 8.59 -13.76
N ILE A 517 10.05 8.01 -12.94
CA ILE A 517 10.81 8.71 -11.91
C ILE A 517 12.30 8.53 -12.20
N LEU A 518 13.08 9.60 -12.07
CA LEU A 518 14.53 9.50 -12.17
C LEU A 518 15.07 8.54 -11.09
N ASN A 519 15.80 7.50 -11.50
CA ASN A 519 16.54 6.62 -10.60
C ASN A 519 18.03 6.85 -10.81
N ALA A 520 18.66 7.39 -9.76
CA ALA A 520 20.02 7.89 -9.78
C ALA A 520 21.05 6.86 -9.28
N LYS A 521 20.59 5.67 -8.84
CA LYS A 521 21.49 4.57 -8.47
C LYS A 521 21.87 3.71 -9.65
N LYS A 522 23.18 3.63 -9.90
CA LYS A 522 23.82 2.79 -10.92
C LYS A 522 23.53 1.32 -10.71
#